data_AF-A0A6C0I1B5-F1
#
_entry.id   AF-A0A6C0I1B5-F1
#
_cell.length_a   1.000
_cell.length_b   1.000
_cell.length_c   1.000
_cell.angle_alpha   90.00
_cell.angle_beta   90.00
_cell.angle_gamma   90.00
#
_symmetry.space_group_name_H-M   'P 1'
#
loop_
_entity.id
_entity.type
_entity.pdbx_description
1 polymer ?
#
loop_
_entity_poly.entity_id
_entity_poly.type
_entity_poly.pdbx_seq_one_letter_code
_entity_poly.pdbx_strand_id
1 'polypeptide(L)'
;MGNVQNKLKKLNNNCIAYDNPYGFNLCNQPYALCTSGQCIASDNPNIVTCNCPIESGCSMGTVDCSTLKPFTSNGVDYIYSTFNPSQYFEKNMNSYKYPNNVNYASCLNQICTIDPSDPTNAICQCPLVNDNAPWLALGTNYNTDPNIYLSGTGYNTYKSARKFFIPFGIRLPKKIINK
;
A
#
# COMPACT_ATOMS: atom_id res chain seq x y z
N MET A 1 4.48 -21.09 10.54
CA MET A 1 3.48 -20.15 9.96
C MET A 1 2.36 -19.76 10.94
N GLY A 2 1.93 -20.62 11.88
CA GLY A 2 0.84 -20.27 12.83
C GLY A 2 1.05 -19.07 13.77
N ASN A 3 2.29 -18.69 14.10
CA ASN A 3 2.58 -17.54 14.99
C ASN A 3 2.34 -16.18 14.28
N VAL A 4 2.49 -16.10 12.95
CA VAL A 4 2.39 -14.84 12.22
C VAL A 4 0.94 -14.48 11.88
N GLN A 5 0.13 -15.45 11.47
CA GLN A 5 -1.31 -15.23 11.29
C GLN A 5 -2.00 -14.83 12.61
N ASN A 6 -1.58 -15.40 13.75
CA ASN A 6 -2.06 -14.97 15.06
C ASN A 6 -1.62 -13.54 15.41
N LYS A 7 -0.45 -13.08 14.94
CA LYS A 7 0.01 -11.70 15.14
C LYS A 7 -0.73 -10.70 14.24
N LEU A 8 -1.10 -11.07 13.02
CA LEU A 8 -1.93 -10.24 12.14
C LEU A 8 -3.37 -10.17 12.64
N LYS A 9 -3.93 -11.30 13.09
CA LYS A 9 -5.19 -11.29 13.84
C LYS A 9 -5.08 -10.41 15.07
N LYS A 10 -3.96 -10.41 15.80
CA LYS A 10 -3.75 -9.51 16.94
C LYS A 10 -3.63 -8.04 16.51
N LEU A 11 -2.95 -7.74 15.40
CA LEU A 11 -2.88 -6.40 14.82
C LEU A 11 -4.27 -5.89 14.46
N ASN A 12 -5.07 -6.69 13.77
CA ASN A 12 -6.40 -6.31 13.31
C ASN A 12 -7.42 -6.28 14.46
N ASN A 13 -7.36 -7.24 15.41
CA ASN A 13 -8.32 -7.31 16.53
C ASN A 13 -8.04 -6.30 17.65
N ASN A 14 -6.78 -5.89 17.85
CA ASN A 14 -6.39 -4.90 18.85
C ASN A 14 -5.78 -3.66 18.19
N CYS A 15 -6.26 -3.31 17.00
CA CYS A 15 -5.78 -2.16 16.24
C CYS A 15 -6.14 -0.87 16.97
N ILE A 16 -5.21 -0.37 17.78
CA ILE A 16 -5.28 0.95 18.38
C ILE A 16 -4.58 1.91 17.42
N ALA A 17 -5.33 2.90 16.94
CA ALA A 17 -4.76 3.91 16.08
C ALA A 17 -3.59 4.61 16.79
N TYR A 18 -2.51 4.84 16.05
CA TYR A 18 -1.30 5.48 16.56
C TYR A 18 -0.87 6.56 15.59
N ASP A 19 -1.08 7.82 15.99
CA ASP A 19 -0.61 8.99 15.25
C ASP A 19 0.78 9.40 15.78
N ASN A 20 1.81 9.20 14.97
CA ASN A 20 3.13 9.75 15.12
C ASN A 20 3.33 10.93 14.14
N PRO A 21 3.30 12.17 14.62
CA PRO A 21 3.42 13.37 13.77
C PRO A 21 4.78 13.50 13.07
N TYR A 22 5.74 12.60 13.38
CA TYR A 22 7.07 12.58 12.79
C TYR A 22 7.34 11.36 11.89
N GLY A 23 6.30 10.64 11.45
CA GLY A 23 6.51 9.48 10.58
C GLY A 23 5.25 8.74 10.14
N PHE A 24 5.24 7.43 10.36
CA PHE A 24 4.13 6.57 9.98
C PHE A 24 3.05 6.55 11.05
N ASN A 25 1.80 6.55 10.60
CA ASN A 25 0.61 6.41 11.43
C ASN A 25 -0.03 5.05 11.19
N LEU A 26 -0.55 4.43 12.26
CA LEU A 26 -1.34 3.21 12.18
C LEU A 26 -2.82 3.60 12.32
N CYS A 27 -3.61 3.37 11.29
CA CYS A 27 -5.03 3.73 11.24
C CYS A 27 -5.89 2.47 11.34
N ASN A 28 -7.10 2.60 11.88
CA ASN A 28 -8.07 1.51 11.98
C ASN A 28 -9.39 1.89 11.29
N GLN A 29 -9.45 1.68 9.98
CA GLN A 29 -10.55 2.11 9.13
C GLN A 29 -10.53 1.35 7.79
N PRO A 30 -11.55 1.48 6.93
CA PRO A 30 -11.47 1.00 5.55
C PRO A 30 -10.35 1.69 4.77
N TYR A 31 -9.68 0.94 3.90
CA TYR A 31 -8.63 1.46 3.01
C TYR A 31 -8.53 0.72 1.68
N ALA A 32 -7.97 1.38 0.66
CA ALA A 32 -7.62 0.76 -0.62
C ALA A 32 -6.20 0.16 -0.60
N LEU A 33 -6.07 -1.14 -0.86
CA LEU A 33 -4.79 -1.86 -0.75
C LEU A 33 -4.06 -1.97 -2.11
N CYS A 34 -3.52 -0.86 -2.60
CA CYS A 34 -2.94 -0.80 -3.94
C CYS A 34 -1.65 -1.59 -4.14
N THR A 35 -0.96 -2.00 -3.08
CA THR A 35 0.16 -2.94 -3.16
C THR A 35 -0.26 -4.36 -3.61
N SER A 36 -1.56 -4.65 -3.64
CA SER A 36 -2.14 -5.86 -4.28
C SER A 36 -2.82 -5.56 -5.62
N GLY A 37 -2.96 -4.29 -5.99
CA GLY A 37 -3.68 -3.86 -7.17
C GLY A 37 -2.81 -3.85 -8.42
N GLN A 38 -3.44 -4.09 -9.58
CA GLN A 38 -2.81 -3.86 -10.87
C GLN A 38 -2.98 -2.38 -11.25
N CYS A 39 -1.90 -1.76 -11.70
CA CYS A 39 -1.91 -0.39 -12.21
C CYS A 39 -1.63 -0.36 -13.70
N ILE A 40 -2.30 0.52 -14.43
CA ILE A 40 -2.12 0.75 -15.87
C ILE A 40 -1.90 2.24 -16.13
N ALA A 41 -1.34 2.58 -17.30
CA ALA A 41 -1.20 3.97 -17.72
C ALA A 41 -2.57 4.68 -17.75
N SER A 42 -2.59 5.96 -17.38
CA SER A 42 -3.72 6.86 -17.61
C SER A 42 -3.46 7.76 -18.81
N ASP A 43 -4.44 8.59 -19.18
CA ASP A 43 -4.27 9.62 -20.22
C ASP A 43 -3.19 10.65 -19.85
N ASN A 44 -2.93 10.83 -18.56
CA ASN A 44 -1.81 11.64 -18.07
C ASN A 44 -0.56 10.74 -17.90
N PRO A 45 0.55 11.01 -18.62
CA PRO A 45 1.73 10.15 -18.58
C PRO A 45 2.43 10.10 -17.22
N ASN A 46 2.13 11.03 -16.31
CA ASN A 46 2.68 11.07 -14.95
C ASN A 46 1.77 10.40 -13.92
N ILE A 47 0.64 9.82 -14.34
CA ILE A 47 -0.35 9.19 -13.48
C ILE A 47 -0.66 7.79 -14.00
N VAL A 48 -0.81 6.85 -13.07
CA VAL A 48 -1.33 5.52 -13.36
C VAL A 48 -2.64 5.30 -12.61
N THR A 49 -3.53 4.56 -13.24
CA THR A 49 -4.80 4.14 -12.64
C THR A 49 -4.63 2.74 -12.07
N CYS A 50 -4.87 2.59 -10.78
CA CYS A 50 -4.77 1.33 -10.06
C CYS A 50 -6.14 0.87 -9.58
N ASN A 51 -6.45 -0.41 -9.83
CA ASN A 51 -7.62 -1.07 -9.26
C ASN A 51 -7.20 -1.79 -7.98
N CYS A 52 -7.68 -1.31 -6.85
CA CYS A 52 -7.19 -1.70 -5.54
C CYS A 52 -8.34 -2.32 -4.72
N PRO A 53 -8.16 -3.52 -4.16
CA PRO A 53 -9.17 -4.10 -3.27
C PRO A 53 -9.33 -3.23 -2.03
N ILE A 54 -10.57 -3.05 -1.59
CA ILE A 54 -10.89 -2.39 -0.33
C ILE A 54 -10.81 -3.43 0.78
N GLU A 55 -10.01 -3.13 1.78
CA GLU A 55 -9.91 -3.91 3.01
C GLU A 55 -10.24 -3.01 4.21
N SER A 56 -10.34 -3.59 5.40
CA SER A 56 -10.60 -2.85 6.63
C SER A 56 -9.70 -3.34 7.76
N GLY A 57 -9.50 -2.46 8.74
CA GLY A 57 -8.67 -2.74 9.91
C GLY A 57 -7.39 -1.91 9.89
N CYS A 58 -6.31 -2.52 10.36
CA CYS A 58 -5.05 -1.82 10.62
C CYS A 58 -4.27 -1.55 9.34
N SER A 59 -4.03 -0.28 9.02
CA SER A 59 -3.21 0.11 7.88
C SER A 59 -2.30 1.28 8.20
N MET A 60 -1.22 1.41 7.43
CA MET A 60 -0.19 2.41 7.63
C MET A 60 -0.33 3.53 6.61
N GLY A 61 -0.39 4.76 7.11
CA GLY A 61 -0.26 5.99 6.32
C GLY A 61 0.96 6.80 6.76
N THR A 62 1.21 7.94 6.11
CA THR A 62 2.22 8.93 6.55
C THR A 62 1.62 10.30 6.89
N VAL A 63 0.30 10.36 7.00
CA VAL A 63 -0.48 11.53 7.41
C VAL A 63 -1.50 11.09 8.46
N ASP A 64 -2.02 12.02 9.25
CA ASP A 64 -2.89 11.71 10.40
C ASP A 64 -4.09 10.86 9.98
N CYS A 65 -4.47 9.87 10.80
CA CYS A 65 -5.55 8.95 10.44
C CYS A 65 -6.91 9.66 10.23
N SER A 66 -7.12 10.81 10.87
CA SER A 66 -8.28 11.68 10.66
C SER A 66 -8.41 12.19 9.22
N THR A 67 -7.28 12.43 8.54
CA THR A 67 -7.22 12.90 7.14
C THR A 67 -7.43 11.79 6.11
N LEU A 68 -7.25 10.53 6.52
CA LEU A 68 -7.39 9.35 5.66
C LEU A 68 -8.79 8.73 5.73
N LYS A 69 -9.73 9.37 6.44
CA LYS A 69 -11.08 8.82 6.64
C LYS A 69 -11.84 8.77 5.31
N PRO A 70 -12.55 7.66 5.03
CA PRO A 70 -13.49 7.63 3.92
C PRO A 70 -14.51 8.77 4.04
N PHE A 71 -14.93 9.30 2.90
CA PHE A 71 -15.92 10.37 2.85
C PHE A 71 -16.73 10.30 1.56
N THR A 72 -17.91 10.90 1.58
CA THR A 72 -18.77 11.04 0.41
C THR A 72 -18.79 12.49 -0.03
N SER A 73 -18.64 12.73 -1.32
CA SER A 73 -18.78 14.06 -1.92
C SER A 73 -19.51 13.96 -3.25
N ASN A 74 -20.54 14.78 -3.44
CA ASN A 74 -21.38 14.78 -4.66
C ASN A 74 -21.92 13.39 -5.05
N GLY A 75 -22.28 12.56 -4.05
CA GLY A 75 -22.79 11.21 -4.27
C GLY A 75 -21.73 10.19 -4.70
N VAL A 76 -20.45 10.56 -4.67
CA VAL A 76 -19.31 9.67 -4.92
C VAL A 76 -18.63 9.35 -3.61
N ASP A 77 -18.40 8.07 -3.36
CA ASP A 77 -17.69 7.60 -2.17
C ASP A 77 -16.18 7.53 -2.45
N TYR A 78 -15.41 8.07 -1.51
CA TYR A 78 -13.96 8.14 -1.56
C TYR A 78 -13.34 7.42 -0.38
N ILE A 79 -12.17 6.87 -0.63
CA ILE A 79 -11.32 6.17 0.33
C ILE A 79 -9.87 6.54 0.08
N TYR A 80 -8.97 6.19 1.00
CA TYR A 80 -7.54 6.42 0.83
C TYR A 80 -6.78 5.11 0.70
N SER A 81 -5.75 5.11 -0.15
CA SER A 81 -4.84 4.00 -0.22
C SER A 81 -3.81 4.04 0.90
N THR A 82 -3.73 2.94 1.66
CA THR A 82 -2.78 2.78 2.76
C THR A 82 -2.18 1.39 2.73
N PHE A 83 -1.11 1.18 3.49
CA PHE A 83 -0.34 -0.06 3.43
C PHE A 83 -0.68 -1.02 4.58
N ASN A 84 -1.01 -2.28 4.27
CA ASN A 84 -1.12 -3.34 5.27
C ASN A 84 -0.08 -4.45 5.03
N PRO A 85 0.75 -4.81 6.03
CA PRO A 85 1.73 -5.88 5.91
C PRO A 85 1.15 -7.29 5.85
N SER A 86 -0.16 -7.48 6.05
CA SER A 86 -0.86 -8.78 5.94
C SER A 86 -0.58 -9.49 4.62
N GLN A 87 -0.40 -8.73 3.54
CA GLN A 87 -0.07 -9.22 2.19
C GLN A 87 1.16 -10.14 2.16
N TYR A 88 2.17 -9.88 2.99
CA TYR A 88 3.36 -10.72 3.07
C TYR A 88 3.06 -12.13 3.58
N PHE A 89 2.06 -12.27 4.44
CA PHE A 89 1.89 -13.44 5.29
C PHE A 89 0.62 -14.22 4.96
N GLU A 90 -0.41 -13.53 4.51
CA GLU A 90 -1.68 -14.13 4.10
C GLU A 90 -1.67 -14.45 2.61
N LYS A 91 -1.06 -13.56 1.81
CA LYS A 91 -0.97 -13.71 0.34
C LYS A 91 0.40 -14.27 -0.11
N ASN A 92 1.29 -14.62 0.81
CA ASN A 92 2.66 -15.12 0.55
C ASN A 92 3.45 -14.26 -0.46
N MET A 93 3.22 -12.94 -0.46
CA MET A 93 3.89 -12.04 -1.40
C MET A 93 5.37 -11.86 -1.05
N ASN A 94 6.22 -11.72 -2.08
CA ASN A 94 7.63 -11.40 -1.91
C ASN A 94 7.87 -9.88 -2.05
N SER A 95 8.94 -9.40 -1.41
CA SER A 95 9.50 -8.07 -1.68
C SER A 95 10.49 -8.15 -2.83
N TYR A 96 10.28 -7.33 -3.86
CA TYR A 96 11.19 -7.21 -5.00
C TYR A 96 11.82 -5.83 -5.04
N LYS A 97 13.14 -5.78 -5.13
CA LYS A 97 13.91 -4.54 -5.29
C LYS A 97 14.18 -4.29 -6.75
N TYR A 98 13.80 -3.11 -7.19
CA TYR A 98 13.97 -2.65 -8.56
C TYR A 98 15.11 -1.62 -8.64
N PRO A 99 15.78 -1.52 -9.80
CA PRO A 99 16.81 -0.52 -10.05
C PRO A 99 16.23 0.90 -10.12
N ASN A 100 17.13 1.88 -10.16
CA ASN A 100 16.82 3.31 -10.04
C ASN A 100 16.27 3.98 -11.31
N ASN A 101 16.04 3.23 -12.39
CA ASN A 101 15.60 3.73 -13.69
C ASN A 101 14.23 3.20 -14.12
N VAL A 102 13.50 2.54 -13.21
CA VAL A 102 12.16 2.01 -13.46
C VAL A 102 11.18 2.79 -12.61
N ASN A 103 10.15 3.34 -13.24
CA ASN A 103 9.13 4.10 -12.53
C ASN A 103 8.22 3.16 -11.72
N TYR A 104 7.64 3.68 -10.63
CA TYR A 104 6.64 2.97 -9.83
C TYR A 104 5.46 3.85 -9.44
N ALA A 105 4.33 3.23 -9.14
CA ALA A 105 3.12 3.92 -8.71
C ALA A 105 3.22 4.26 -7.21
N SER A 106 3.27 5.55 -6.87
CA SER A 106 3.31 6.01 -5.48
C SER A 106 1.90 6.20 -4.93
N CYS A 107 1.24 5.09 -4.56
CA CYS A 107 -0.16 5.10 -4.13
C CYS A 107 -0.41 5.44 -2.66
N LEU A 108 0.62 5.44 -1.80
CA LEU A 108 0.42 5.68 -0.37
C LEU A 108 -0.21 7.05 -0.10
N ASN A 109 -1.29 7.06 0.69
CA ASN A 109 -2.17 8.20 1.00
C ASN A 109 -2.90 8.82 -0.20
N GLN A 110 -2.90 8.19 -1.37
CA GLN A 110 -3.67 8.72 -2.51
C GLN A 110 -5.16 8.51 -2.26
N ILE A 111 -5.95 9.51 -2.66
CA ILE A 111 -7.40 9.40 -2.70
C ILE A 111 -7.81 8.44 -3.83
N CYS A 112 -8.82 7.64 -3.56
CA CYS A 112 -9.37 6.67 -4.47
C CYS A 112 -10.89 6.79 -4.48
N THR A 113 -11.48 6.56 -5.65
CA THR A 113 -12.93 6.50 -5.81
C THR A 113 -13.37 5.05 -5.60
N ILE A 114 -14.37 4.80 -4.75
CA ILE A 114 -14.98 3.47 -4.64
C ILE A 114 -15.75 3.19 -5.92
N ASP A 115 -15.56 2.01 -6.51
CA ASP A 115 -16.29 1.62 -7.72
C ASP A 115 -17.78 1.40 -7.37
N PRO A 116 -18.72 2.18 -7.93
CA PRO A 116 -20.14 2.01 -7.62
C PRO A 116 -20.70 0.67 -8.13
N SER A 117 -20.06 0.05 -9.13
CA SER A 117 -20.45 -1.25 -9.66
C SER A 117 -19.85 -2.42 -8.86
N ASP A 118 -18.75 -2.17 -8.14
CA ASP A 118 -18.14 -3.12 -7.21
C ASP A 118 -17.57 -2.41 -5.98
N PRO A 119 -18.37 -2.27 -4.91
CA PRO A 119 -17.95 -1.59 -3.68
C PRO A 119 -16.82 -2.30 -2.90
N THR A 120 -16.35 -3.45 -3.37
CA THR A 120 -15.15 -4.12 -2.82
C THR A 120 -13.85 -3.65 -3.48
N ASN A 121 -13.96 -2.78 -4.49
CA ASN A 121 -12.84 -2.23 -5.24
C ASN A 121 -12.85 -0.70 -5.23
N ALA A 122 -11.65 -0.13 -5.29
CA ALA A 122 -11.43 1.30 -5.44
C ALA A 122 -10.48 1.58 -6.61
N ILE A 123 -10.75 2.67 -7.33
CA ILE A 123 -9.94 3.16 -8.44
C ILE A 123 -9.10 4.32 -7.90
N CYS A 124 -7.79 4.14 -7.87
CA CYS A 124 -6.83 5.12 -7.36
C CYS A 124 -6.02 5.71 -8.51
N GLN A 125 -5.84 7.03 -8.51
CA GLN A 125 -4.90 7.70 -9.40
C GLN A 125 -3.59 7.94 -8.65
N CYS A 126 -2.55 7.23 -9.02
CA CYS A 126 -1.26 7.30 -8.34
C CYS A 126 -0.22 8.01 -9.20
N PRO A 127 0.56 8.94 -8.63
CA PRO A 127 1.73 9.49 -9.30
C PRO A 127 2.71 8.40 -9.71
N LEU A 128 3.20 8.51 -10.94
CA LEU A 128 4.31 7.72 -11.44
C LEU A 128 5.61 8.40 -11.01
N VAL A 129 6.40 7.71 -10.17
CA VAL A 129 7.58 8.29 -9.53
C VAL A 129 8.85 7.61 -10.02
N ASN A 130 9.89 8.42 -10.20
CA ASN A 130 11.26 7.98 -10.40
C ASN A 130 12.21 8.81 -9.54
N ASP A 131 12.57 8.29 -8.39
CA ASP A 131 13.45 8.97 -7.43
C ASP A 131 14.93 8.87 -7.79
N ASN A 132 15.29 8.33 -8.97
CA ASN A 132 16.65 7.95 -9.33
C ASN A 132 17.35 7.11 -8.24
N ALA A 133 16.56 6.35 -7.48
CA ALA A 133 17.02 5.50 -6.38
C ALA A 133 16.31 4.13 -6.41
N PRO A 134 16.91 3.08 -5.82
CA PRO A 134 16.24 1.79 -5.73
C PRO A 134 14.93 1.88 -4.94
N TRP A 135 13.94 1.14 -5.40
CA TRP A 135 12.61 1.06 -4.79
C TRP A 135 12.16 -0.39 -4.63
N LEU A 136 11.06 -0.59 -3.91
CA LEU A 136 10.49 -1.88 -3.57
C LEU A 136 9.01 -1.94 -3.94
N ALA A 137 8.61 -3.08 -4.49
CA ALA A 137 7.21 -3.47 -4.63
C ALA A 137 6.95 -4.80 -3.94
N LEU A 138 5.68 -4.99 -3.55
CA LEU A 138 5.11 -6.30 -3.24
C LEU A 138 4.58 -6.92 -4.53
N GLY A 139 4.68 -8.24 -4.66
CA GLY A 139 3.95 -8.91 -5.72
C GLY A 139 4.25 -10.39 -5.88
N THR A 140 3.64 -10.93 -6.93
CA THR A 140 4.00 -12.16 -7.63
C THR A 140 4.85 -11.76 -8.84
N ASN A 141 5.80 -12.60 -9.24
CA ASN A 141 6.82 -12.28 -10.24
C ASN A 141 6.39 -11.42 -11.44
N TYR A 142 7.28 -10.46 -11.74
CA TYR A 142 7.46 -9.74 -13.01
C TYR A 142 6.33 -8.86 -13.53
N ASN A 143 6.74 -7.62 -13.79
CA ASN A 143 6.18 -6.74 -14.79
C ASN A 143 6.86 -7.06 -16.13
N THR A 144 6.50 -8.18 -16.79
CA THR A 144 6.94 -8.41 -18.18
C THR A 144 6.11 -7.60 -19.18
N ASP A 145 4.98 -7.07 -18.74
CA ASP A 145 4.14 -6.21 -19.54
C ASP A 145 4.57 -4.75 -19.35
N PRO A 146 5.03 -4.05 -20.40
CA PRO A 146 5.39 -2.63 -20.31
C PRO A 146 4.20 -1.72 -19.96
N ASN A 147 2.97 -2.24 -20.01
CA ASN A 147 1.74 -1.48 -19.72
C ASN A 147 1.25 -1.63 -18.28
N ILE A 148 1.87 -2.53 -17.50
CA ILE A 148 1.51 -2.72 -16.10
C ILE A 148 2.49 -1.92 -15.24
N TYR A 149 2.02 -1.34 -14.15
CA TYR A 149 2.82 -0.65 -13.15
C TYR A 149 2.59 -1.28 -11.79
N LEU A 150 3.61 -1.24 -10.93
CA LEU A 150 3.53 -1.75 -9.57
C LEU A 150 3.44 -0.60 -8.58
N SER A 151 2.55 -0.75 -7.59
CA SER A 151 2.56 0.11 -6.42
C SER A 151 3.78 -0.20 -5.56
N GLY A 152 4.55 0.84 -5.25
CA GLY A 152 5.85 0.69 -4.62
C GLY A 152 6.21 1.82 -3.67
N THR A 153 7.39 1.70 -3.09
CA THR A 153 7.97 2.71 -2.21
C THR A 153 9.49 2.73 -2.33
N GLY A 154 10.11 3.89 -2.14
CA GLY A 154 11.55 4.01 -2.08
C GLY A 154 12.18 3.08 -1.02
N TYR A 155 13.38 2.58 -1.30
CA TYR A 155 14.04 1.59 -0.44
C TYR A 155 14.28 2.10 1.00
N ASN A 156 14.53 3.39 1.17
CA ASN A 156 14.70 3.99 2.50
C ASN A 156 13.39 4.04 3.28
N THR A 157 12.29 4.41 2.63
CA THR A 157 10.94 4.42 3.23
C THR A 157 10.56 3.02 3.72
N TYR A 158 10.84 1.98 2.93
CA TYR A 158 10.63 0.60 3.36
C TYR A 158 11.45 0.21 4.60
N LYS A 159 12.73 0.61 4.67
CA LYS A 159 13.56 0.37 5.87
C LYS A 159 12.97 1.04 7.11
N SER A 160 12.41 2.23 6.96
CA SER A 160 11.73 2.94 8.05
C SER A 160 10.41 2.24 8.43
N ALA A 161 9.60 1.81 7.45
CA ALA A 161 8.37 1.05 7.70
C ALA A 161 8.69 -0.27 8.44
N ARG A 162 9.78 -0.95 8.09
CA ARG A 162 10.27 -2.13 8.81
C ARG A 162 10.50 -1.88 10.30
N LYS A 163 11.04 -0.71 10.67
CA LYS A 163 11.24 -0.34 12.08
C LYS A 163 9.92 -0.01 12.76
N PHE A 164 9.05 0.71 12.05
CA PHE A 164 7.71 1.09 12.53
C PHE A 164 6.86 -0.11 12.95
N PHE A 165 6.91 -1.21 12.20
CA PHE A 165 6.10 -2.40 12.51
C PHE A 165 6.60 -3.26 13.68
N ILE A 166 7.86 -3.08 14.12
CA ILE A 166 8.49 -3.92 15.16
C ILE A 166 7.75 -3.86 16.50
N PRO A 167 7.40 -2.68 17.06
CA PRO A 167 6.66 -2.58 18.32
C PRO A 167 5.30 -3.28 18.28
N PHE A 168 4.67 -3.37 17.11
CA PHE A 168 3.40 -4.10 16.90
C PHE A 168 3.61 -5.61 16.73
N GLY A 169 4.84 -6.11 16.93
CA GLY A 169 5.18 -7.52 16.79
C GLY A 169 5.27 -8.02 15.35
N ILE A 170 5.16 -7.12 14.36
CA ILE A 170 5.23 -7.41 12.94
C ILE A 170 6.66 -7.17 12.45
N ARG A 171 7.18 -8.13 11.67
CA ARG A 171 8.50 -8.02 11.05
C ARG A 171 8.34 -8.20 9.56
N LEU A 172 8.37 -7.10 8.79
CA LEU A 172 8.35 -7.23 7.33
C LEU A 172 9.61 -7.99 6.87
N PRO A 173 9.51 -8.72 5.75
CA PRO A 173 10.59 -9.59 5.27
C PRO A 173 11.95 -8.88 5.20
N LYS A 174 13.01 -9.59 5.63
CA LYS A 174 14.39 -9.16 5.38
C LYS A 174 14.85 -9.58 3.98
N LYS A 175 14.32 -10.70 3.48
CA LYS A 175 14.64 -11.23 2.17
C LYS A 175 13.99 -10.34 1.13
N ILE A 176 14.84 -9.75 0.30
CA ILE A 176 14.46 -8.89 -0.80
C ILE A 176 15.06 -9.53 -2.05
N ILE A 177 14.24 -9.80 -3.04
CA ILE A 177 14.68 -10.39 -4.31
C ILE A 177 15.08 -9.23 -5.23
N ASN A 178 16.33 -9.18 -5.67
CA ASN A 178 16.75 -8.19 -6.67
C ASN A 178 16.12 -8.53 -8.02
N LYS A 179 15.63 -7.50 -8.71
CA LYS A 179 15.20 -7.55 -10.10
C LYS A 179 16.20 -6.86 -11.00
#